data_AF-A0A946AW88-F1
#
_entry.id   AF-A0A946AW88-F1
#
_cell.length_a   1.000
_cell.length_b   1.000
_cell.length_c   1.000
_cell.angle_alpha   90.00
_cell.angle_beta   90.00
_cell.angle_gamma   90.00
#
_symmetry.space_group_name_H-M   'P 1'
#
loop_
_entity.id
_entity.type
_entity.pdbx_description
1 polymer ?
#
loop_
_entity_poly.entity_id
_entity_poly.type
_entity_poly.pdbx_seq_one_letter_code
_entity_poly.pdbx_strand_id
1 'polypeptide(L)'
;MDERGAFARTFCSRDFESHGLNGTISQCSISVNERKNTLRGMHYQKNPYAEAKLVRCSRGIIYDVIVDLRYDSSTFKQWASVEISDENRKMVYIPEGFAHGFQTLTDDTEVIYHMSQFYSPSHADGFRWNDPSFKIKWPSENLVISLKDQNYPDFKSS
;
A
#
# COMPACT_ATOMS: atom_id res chain seq x y z
N MET A 1 22.16 -17.08 -4.35
CA MET A 1 22.45 -17.32 -2.92
C MET A 1 23.87 -17.83 -2.86
N ASP A 2 24.69 -17.20 -2.05
CA ASP A 2 26.04 -17.65 -1.76
C ASP A 2 26.25 -17.70 -0.24
N GLU A 3 27.46 -18.01 0.19
CA GLU A 3 27.83 -18.12 1.62
C GLU A 3 27.54 -16.85 2.44
N ARG A 4 27.37 -15.70 1.78
CA ARG A 4 27.04 -14.41 2.40
C ARG A 4 25.53 -14.15 2.47
N GLY A 5 24.72 -14.98 1.81
CA GLY A 5 23.27 -14.88 1.78
C GLY A 5 22.69 -14.69 0.38
N ALA A 6 21.67 -13.82 0.26
CA ALA A 6 20.93 -13.61 -0.98
C ALA A 6 21.05 -12.16 -1.47
N PHE A 7 21.21 -12.02 -2.79
CA PHE A 7 21.10 -10.75 -3.50
C PHE A 7 19.91 -10.85 -4.46
N ALA A 8 19.09 -9.81 -4.50
CA ALA A 8 17.93 -9.75 -5.39
C ALA A 8 17.77 -8.33 -5.94
N ARG A 9 17.48 -8.24 -7.23
CA ARG A 9 16.96 -7.02 -7.85
C ARG A 9 15.49 -6.89 -7.45
N THR A 10 15.17 -5.82 -6.72
CA THR A 10 13.80 -5.55 -6.25
C THR A 10 13.03 -4.60 -7.17
N PHE A 11 13.75 -3.86 -8.01
CA PHE A 11 13.19 -2.93 -8.98
C PHE A 11 14.15 -2.79 -10.17
N CYS A 12 13.58 -2.62 -11.36
CA CYS A 12 14.29 -2.15 -12.55
C CYS A 12 13.29 -1.42 -13.46
N SER A 13 13.60 -0.17 -13.78
CA SER A 13 12.73 0.66 -14.62
C SER A 13 12.45 0.02 -15.97
N ARG A 14 13.48 -0.53 -16.64
CA ARG A 14 13.33 -1.22 -17.92
C ARG A 14 12.41 -2.44 -17.83
N ASP A 15 12.55 -3.24 -16.78
CA ASP A 15 11.71 -4.42 -16.57
C ASP A 15 10.25 -3.98 -16.36
N PHE A 16 10.01 -2.94 -15.56
CA PHE A 16 8.67 -2.38 -15.34
C PHE A 16 8.06 -1.83 -16.64
N GLU A 17 8.80 -0.99 -17.37
CA GLU A 17 8.36 -0.40 -18.63
C GLU A 17 8.05 -1.46 -19.69
N SER A 18 8.85 -2.54 -19.76
CA SER A 18 8.59 -3.64 -20.69
C SER A 18 7.29 -4.41 -20.40
N HIS A 19 6.76 -4.31 -19.17
CA HIS A 19 5.47 -4.85 -18.77
C HIS A 19 4.35 -3.80 -18.78
N GLY A 20 4.61 -2.60 -19.31
CA GLY A 20 3.64 -1.49 -19.33
C GLY A 20 3.40 -0.84 -17.97
N LEU A 21 4.31 -1.03 -17.00
CA LEU A 21 4.22 -0.44 -15.67
C LEU A 21 5.03 0.87 -15.61
N ASN A 22 4.68 1.73 -14.65
CA ASN A 22 5.42 2.96 -14.39
C ASN A 22 6.84 2.64 -13.85
N GLY A 23 7.87 2.96 -14.64
CA GLY A 23 9.28 2.77 -14.30
C GLY A 23 9.92 3.92 -13.49
N THR A 24 9.12 4.87 -12.98
CA THR A 24 9.61 6.04 -12.22
C THR A 24 9.52 5.81 -10.71
N ILE A 25 10.57 6.17 -9.99
CA ILE A 25 10.58 6.30 -8.53
C ILE A 25 10.99 7.73 -8.20
N SER A 26 10.03 8.55 -7.79
CA SER A 26 10.25 9.96 -7.43
C SER A 26 10.60 10.13 -5.95
N GLN A 27 10.11 9.22 -5.10
CA GLN A 27 10.41 9.22 -3.68
C GLN A 27 10.35 7.79 -3.11
N CYS A 28 11.10 7.59 -2.03
CA CYS A 28 11.05 6.39 -1.22
C CYS A 28 10.71 6.75 0.22
N SER A 29 10.03 5.86 0.93
CA SER A 29 9.72 6.06 2.34
C SER A 29 9.78 4.74 3.08
N ILE A 30 9.93 4.84 4.39
CA ILE A 30 9.81 3.72 5.31
C ILE A 30 8.76 4.05 6.37
N SER A 31 8.02 3.05 6.81
CA SER A 31 7.22 3.13 8.03
C SER A 31 7.65 2.04 8.97
N VAL A 32 8.03 2.43 10.19
CA VAL A 32 8.29 1.51 11.30
C VAL A 32 7.06 1.48 12.20
N ASN A 33 6.65 0.28 12.60
CA ASN A 33 5.45 0.04 13.36
C ASN A 33 5.82 -0.84 14.56
N GLU A 34 5.86 -0.25 15.74
CA GLU A 34 6.26 -0.95 16.97
C GLU A 34 5.29 -2.07 17.33
N ARG A 35 3.99 -1.87 17.09
CA ARG A 35 2.93 -2.78 17.54
C ARG A 35 2.32 -3.56 16.39
N LYS A 36 2.01 -4.82 16.66
CA LYS A 36 1.07 -5.65 15.91
C LYS A 36 -0.31 -4.97 15.86
N ASN A 37 -1.07 -5.28 14.81
CA ASN A 37 -2.36 -4.70 14.48
C ASN A 37 -2.31 -3.19 14.23
N THR A 38 -1.14 -2.61 13.96
CA THR A 38 -1.06 -1.24 13.45
C THR A 38 -1.69 -1.20 12.06
N LEU A 39 -2.70 -0.35 11.88
CA LEU A 39 -3.34 -0.13 10.59
C LEU A 39 -3.00 1.28 10.08
N ARG A 40 -2.57 1.35 8.82
CA ARG A 40 -2.41 2.60 8.07
C ARG A 40 -3.20 2.48 6.78
N GLY A 41 -4.06 3.46 6.51
CA GLY A 41 -4.90 3.46 5.31
C GLY A 41 -6.38 3.74 5.60
N MET A 42 -7.22 3.82 4.57
CA MET A 42 -6.88 3.64 3.15
C MET A 42 -6.47 4.96 2.50
N HIS A 43 -5.36 5.01 1.78
CA HIS A 43 -4.76 6.24 1.25
C HIS A 43 -4.54 6.20 -0.26
N TYR A 44 -4.72 7.34 -0.92
CA TYR A 44 -4.42 7.55 -2.33
C TYR A 44 -4.11 9.04 -2.61
N GLN A 45 -3.53 9.33 -3.77
CA GLN A 45 -3.44 10.70 -4.28
C GLN A 45 -4.35 10.85 -5.50
N LYS A 46 -5.05 11.98 -5.57
CA LYS A 46 -5.90 12.33 -6.72
C LYS A 46 -5.09 12.90 -7.86
N ASN A 47 -5.65 12.84 -9.06
CA ASN A 47 -5.14 13.56 -10.23
C ASN A 47 -4.98 15.06 -9.93
N PRO A 48 -3.93 15.71 -10.46
CA PRO A 48 -2.93 15.19 -11.40
C PRO A 48 -1.71 14.51 -10.72
N TYR A 49 -1.76 14.26 -9.40
CA TYR A 49 -0.67 13.65 -8.63
C TYR A 49 -0.96 12.19 -8.26
N ALA A 50 -1.83 11.51 -9.02
CA ALA A 50 -2.06 10.08 -8.84
C ALA A 50 -0.73 9.33 -8.92
N GLU A 51 -0.52 8.39 -8.02
CA GLU A 51 0.77 7.73 -7.86
C GLU A 51 0.64 6.22 -7.94
N ALA A 52 1.63 5.59 -8.53
CA ALA A 52 1.87 4.16 -8.39
C ALA A 52 2.81 3.92 -7.20
N LYS A 53 2.63 2.78 -6.52
CA LYS A 53 3.46 2.36 -5.39
C LYS A 53 4.04 0.98 -5.64
N LEU A 54 5.25 0.76 -5.18
CA LEU A 54 5.83 -0.56 -4.99
C LEU A 54 6.09 -0.74 -3.49
N VAL A 55 5.41 -1.69 -2.88
CA VAL A 55 5.40 -1.90 -1.42
C VAL A 55 6.09 -3.22 -1.08
N ARG A 56 6.91 -3.19 -0.02
CA ARG A 56 7.60 -4.36 0.52
C ARG A 56 7.66 -4.31 2.04
N CYS A 57 7.57 -5.47 2.68
CA CYS A 57 7.94 -5.64 4.09
C CYS A 57 9.42 -6.04 4.19
N SER A 58 10.24 -5.22 4.86
CA SER A 58 11.66 -5.51 5.09
C SER A 58 11.92 -6.19 6.44
N ARG A 59 10.98 -6.10 7.38
CA ARG A 59 11.03 -6.76 8.68
C ARG A 59 9.62 -7.06 9.17
N GLY A 60 9.37 -8.29 9.62
CA GLY A 60 8.05 -8.71 10.13
C GLY A 60 7.05 -9.01 9.02
N ILE A 61 5.76 -8.92 9.33
CA ILE A 61 4.66 -9.36 8.44
C ILE A 61 3.56 -8.29 8.38
N ILE A 62 3.10 -7.98 7.17
CA ILE A 62 1.90 -7.17 6.92
C ILE A 62 0.86 -7.93 6.12
N TYR A 63 -0.41 -7.64 6.41
CA TYR A 63 -1.53 -7.91 5.52
C TYR A 63 -1.81 -6.65 4.70
N ASP A 64 -1.35 -6.65 3.45
CA ASP A 64 -1.45 -5.52 2.53
C ASP A 64 -2.79 -5.58 1.78
N VAL A 65 -3.44 -4.43 1.61
CA VAL A 65 -4.75 -4.31 0.95
C VAL A 65 -4.71 -3.18 -0.07
N ILE A 66 -5.23 -3.48 -1.27
CA ILE A 66 -5.47 -2.49 -2.32
C ILE A 66 -6.94 -2.46 -2.71
N VAL A 67 -7.42 -1.28 -3.09
CA VAL A 67 -8.80 -1.04 -3.50
C VAL A 67 -8.79 -0.28 -4.82
N ASP A 68 -9.51 -0.79 -5.81
CA ASP A 68 -9.62 -0.14 -7.12
C ASP A 68 -10.62 1.03 -7.06
N LEU A 69 -10.12 2.26 -7.30
CA LEU A 69 -10.92 3.47 -7.31
C LEU A 69 -11.14 4.03 -8.73
N ARG A 70 -10.77 3.29 -9.77
CA ARG A 70 -10.94 3.71 -11.17
C ARG A 70 -12.38 3.50 -11.60
N TYR A 71 -13.09 4.59 -11.91
CA TYR A 71 -14.52 4.56 -12.25
C TYR A 71 -14.86 3.76 -13.51
N ASP A 72 -13.93 3.69 -14.45
CA ASP A 72 -14.04 2.94 -15.71
C ASP A 72 -13.58 1.48 -15.58
N SER A 73 -13.12 1.06 -14.40
CA SER A 73 -12.67 -0.31 -14.16
C SER A 73 -13.82 -1.27 -13.87
N SER A 74 -13.76 -2.44 -14.50
CA SER A 74 -14.66 -3.57 -14.19
C SER A 74 -14.56 -4.06 -12.73
N THR A 75 -13.46 -3.74 -12.05
CA THR A 75 -13.21 -4.08 -10.64
C THR A 75 -13.37 -2.88 -9.71
N PHE A 76 -14.03 -1.80 -10.13
CA PHE A 76 -14.29 -0.63 -9.29
C PHE A 76 -14.89 -1.03 -7.92
N LYS A 77 -14.32 -0.49 -6.84
CA LYS A 77 -14.61 -0.82 -5.43
C LYS A 77 -14.34 -2.25 -4.98
N GLN A 78 -13.76 -3.09 -5.84
CA GLN A 78 -13.23 -4.38 -5.40
C GLN A 78 -11.87 -4.18 -4.75
N TRP A 79 -11.53 -5.10 -3.86
CA TRP A 79 -10.28 -5.10 -3.14
C TRP A 79 -9.59 -6.45 -3.22
N ALA A 80 -8.27 -6.42 -3.11
CA ALA A 80 -7.44 -7.60 -3.01
C ALA A 80 -6.48 -7.44 -1.85
N SER A 81 -6.00 -8.56 -1.32
CA SER A 81 -5.04 -8.56 -0.23
C SER A 81 -3.94 -9.60 -0.43
N VAL A 82 -2.81 -9.37 0.23
CA VAL A 82 -1.70 -10.30 0.26
C VAL A 82 -0.87 -10.12 1.53
N GLU A 83 -0.43 -11.24 2.10
CA GLU A 83 0.55 -11.19 3.17
C GLU A 83 1.96 -11.01 2.59
N ILE A 84 2.64 -9.97 3.07
CA ILE A 84 4.01 -9.63 2.69
C ILE A 84 4.88 -9.75 3.94
N SER A 85 5.95 -10.51 3.84
CA SER A 85 6.93 -10.66 4.92
C SER A 85 8.36 -10.56 4.43
N ASP A 86 9.26 -10.30 5.37
CA ASP A 86 10.71 -10.42 5.18
C ASP A 86 11.14 -11.83 4.74
N GLU A 87 10.43 -12.86 5.21
CA GLU A 87 10.67 -14.26 4.80
C GLU A 87 10.21 -14.55 3.37
N ASN A 88 8.95 -14.20 3.02
CA ASN A 88 8.37 -14.51 1.72
C ASN A 88 8.85 -13.56 0.61
N ARG A 89 9.39 -12.39 1.00
CA ARG A 89 10.00 -11.37 0.14
C ARG A 89 9.09 -10.90 -1.00
N LYS A 90 7.78 -11.05 -0.87
CA LYS A 90 6.83 -10.54 -1.84
C LYS A 90 6.90 -9.01 -1.91
N MET A 91 6.51 -8.49 -3.06
CA MET A 91 6.32 -7.06 -3.28
C MET A 91 5.02 -6.86 -4.03
N VAL A 92 4.34 -5.76 -3.77
CA VAL A 92 3.08 -5.42 -4.44
C VAL A 92 3.26 -4.14 -5.22
N TYR A 93 2.99 -4.20 -6.52
CA TYR A 93 2.81 -3.02 -7.34
C TYR A 93 1.35 -2.58 -7.29
N ILE A 94 1.14 -1.32 -6.96
CA ILE A 94 -0.16 -0.67 -6.79
C ILE A 94 -0.25 0.40 -7.87
N PRO A 95 -1.12 0.24 -8.89
CA PRO A 95 -1.25 1.21 -9.95
C PRO A 95 -1.83 2.55 -9.47
N GLU A 96 -1.69 3.58 -10.30
CA GLU A 96 -2.42 4.84 -10.15
C GLU A 96 -3.94 4.58 -10.13
N GLY A 97 -4.67 5.35 -9.32
CA GLY A 97 -6.12 5.18 -9.16
C GLY A 97 -6.52 4.05 -8.20
N PHE A 98 -5.59 3.50 -7.41
CA PHE A 98 -5.89 2.60 -6.31
C PHE A 98 -5.66 3.28 -4.96
N ALA A 99 -6.44 2.86 -3.96
CA ALA A 99 -6.11 3.13 -2.56
C ALA A 99 -5.34 1.96 -1.95
N HIS A 100 -4.47 2.30 -1.00
CA HIS A 100 -3.59 1.36 -0.31
C HIS A 100 -3.74 1.48 1.20
N GLY A 101 -3.68 0.35 1.88
CA GLY A 101 -3.51 0.28 3.32
C GLY A 101 -2.98 -1.08 3.74
N PHE A 102 -2.52 -1.19 4.98
CA PHE A 102 -2.03 -2.46 5.52
C PHE A 102 -2.29 -2.56 7.01
N GLN A 103 -2.29 -3.81 7.51
CA GLN A 103 -2.29 -4.13 8.93
C GLN A 103 -1.05 -4.95 9.29
N THR A 104 -0.31 -4.56 10.32
CA THR A 104 0.82 -5.36 10.83
C THR A 104 0.32 -6.62 11.53
N LEU A 105 0.95 -7.77 11.25
CA LEU A 105 0.63 -9.07 11.87
C LEU A 105 1.64 -9.46 12.96
N THR A 106 2.73 -8.71 13.05
CA THR A 106 3.79 -8.84 14.07
C THR A 106 4.16 -7.47 14.63
N ASP A 107 4.76 -7.45 15.82
CA ASP A 107 5.43 -6.25 16.34
C ASP A 107 6.65 -5.90 15.48
N ASP A 108 7.21 -4.72 15.71
CA ASP A 108 8.46 -4.24 15.09
C ASP A 108 8.51 -4.37 13.55
N THR A 109 7.40 -4.06 12.88
CA THR A 109 7.28 -4.25 11.43
C THR A 109 7.77 -3.03 10.64
N GLU A 110 8.60 -3.25 9.62
CA GLU A 110 9.10 -2.22 8.71
C GLU A 110 8.58 -2.42 7.28
N VAL A 111 7.98 -1.36 6.73
CA VAL A 111 7.43 -1.35 5.36
C VAL A 111 8.14 -0.28 4.54
N ILE A 112 8.59 -0.66 3.35
CA ILE A 112 9.26 0.18 2.36
C ILE A 112 8.29 0.50 1.23
N TYR A 113 8.33 1.75 0.79
CA TYR A 113 7.54 2.28 -0.31
C TYR A 113 8.47 2.88 -1.36
N HIS A 114 8.22 2.58 -2.62
CA HIS A 114 8.70 3.36 -3.75
C HIS A 114 7.49 3.96 -4.44
N MET A 115 7.48 5.27 -4.67
CA MET A 115 6.32 5.98 -5.21
C MET A 115 6.71 6.73 -6.49
N SER A 116 5.85 6.69 -7.50
CA SER A 116 6.12 7.31 -8.81
C SER A 116 5.96 8.83 -8.80
N GLN A 117 5.29 9.42 -7.80
CA GLN A 117 5.07 10.85 -7.66
C GLN A 117 5.55 11.38 -6.32
N PHE A 118 5.76 12.69 -6.24
CA PHE A 118 5.99 13.40 -4.98
C PHE A 118 4.70 13.49 -4.16
N TYR A 119 4.86 13.58 -2.84
CA TYR A 119 3.73 13.79 -1.94
C TYR A 119 3.12 15.18 -2.17
N SER A 120 1.81 15.22 -2.40
CA SER A 120 1.05 16.44 -2.62
C SER A 120 -0.07 16.55 -1.57
N PRO A 121 0.12 17.31 -0.48
CA PRO A 121 -0.86 17.40 0.60
C PRO A 121 -2.27 17.81 0.14
N SER A 122 -2.38 18.62 -0.91
CA SER A 122 -3.65 19.07 -1.47
C SER A 122 -4.37 18.02 -2.31
N HIS A 123 -3.69 16.95 -2.71
CA HIS A 123 -4.25 15.85 -3.51
C HIS A 123 -4.26 14.52 -2.75
N ALA A 124 -3.56 14.44 -1.62
CA ALA A 124 -3.62 13.33 -0.70
C ALA A 124 -5.03 13.20 -0.12
N ASP A 125 -5.63 12.03 -0.28
CA ASP A 125 -6.95 11.73 0.23
C ASP A 125 -6.99 10.29 0.75
N GLY A 126 -8.10 9.92 1.35
CA GLY A 126 -8.31 8.62 1.91
C GLY A 126 -9.77 8.36 2.21
N PHE A 127 -10.05 7.13 2.62
CA PHE A 127 -11.35 6.76 3.16
C PHE A 127 -11.14 5.84 4.34
N ARG A 128 -12.18 5.77 5.17
CA ARG A 128 -12.17 4.99 6.40
C ARG A 128 -11.89 3.51 6.12
N TRP A 129 -10.97 2.92 6.88
CA TRP A 129 -10.54 1.52 6.74
C TRP A 129 -11.69 0.49 6.81
N ASN A 130 -12.77 0.82 7.54
CA ASN A 130 -13.99 0.01 7.68
C ASN A 130 -15.21 0.64 7.00
N ASP A 131 -15.00 1.33 5.89
CA ASP A 131 -16.10 1.78 5.03
C ASP A 131 -16.92 0.56 4.51
N PRO A 132 -18.24 0.52 4.79
CA PRO A 132 -19.12 -0.60 4.46
C PRO A 132 -19.30 -0.81 2.94
N SER A 133 -18.90 0.15 2.10
CA SER A 133 -18.95 0.06 0.65
C SER A 133 -17.95 -0.96 0.10
N PHE A 134 -16.80 -1.13 0.78
CA PHE A 134 -15.74 -2.04 0.34
C PHE A 134 -15.77 -3.38 1.08
N LYS A 135 -16.25 -3.41 2.33
CA LYS A 135 -16.34 -4.62 3.17
C LYS A 135 -14.98 -5.36 3.25
N ILE A 136 -13.91 -4.60 3.44
CA ILE A 136 -12.56 -5.14 3.57
C ILE A 136 -12.51 -6.06 4.80
N LYS A 137 -11.98 -7.26 4.62
CA LYS A 137 -11.78 -8.22 5.71
C LYS A 137 -10.38 -8.05 6.27
N TRP A 138 -10.30 -7.32 7.39
CA TRP A 138 -9.07 -7.13 8.14
C TRP A 138 -8.83 -8.30 9.10
N PRO A 139 -7.58 -8.80 9.23
CA PRO A 139 -7.24 -9.89 10.14
C PRO A 139 -7.60 -9.69 11.61
N SER A 140 -7.64 -8.44 12.10
CA SER A 140 -8.01 -8.13 13.48
C SER A 140 -8.71 -6.78 13.58
N GLU A 141 -9.71 -6.68 14.44
CA GLU A 141 -10.43 -5.43 14.75
C GLU A 141 -9.81 -4.64 15.91
N ASN A 142 -8.88 -5.25 16.67
CA ASN A 142 -8.16 -4.57 17.74
C ASN A 142 -6.98 -3.77 17.16
N LEU A 143 -7.29 -2.60 16.60
CA LEU A 143 -6.37 -1.80 15.81
C LEU A 143 -5.60 -0.76 16.62
N VAL A 144 -4.33 -0.61 16.25
CA VAL A 144 -3.54 0.60 16.54
C VAL A 144 -3.62 1.50 15.31
N ILE A 145 -4.43 2.55 15.36
CA ILE A 145 -4.73 3.39 14.19
C ILE A 145 -4.69 4.88 14.55
N SER A 146 -4.18 5.70 13.65
CA SER A 146 -4.06 7.15 13.86
C SER A 146 -5.42 7.84 13.92
N LEU A 147 -5.52 8.95 14.66
CA LEU A 147 -6.74 9.77 14.67
C LEU A 147 -7.11 10.29 13.27
N LYS A 148 -6.12 10.55 12.42
CA LYS A 148 -6.35 10.95 11.03
C LYS A 148 -7.08 9.84 10.27
N ASP A 149 -6.60 8.60 10.38
CA ASP A 149 -7.16 7.47 9.65
C ASP A 149 -8.53 7.05 10.19
N GLN A 150 -8.74 7.18 11.50
CA GLN A 150 -10.05 6.96 12.13
C GLN A 150 -11.12 7.94 11.63
N ASN A 151 -10.72 9.17 11.31
CA ASN A 151 -11.62 10.27 10.97
C ASN A 151 -11.78 10.50 9.46
N TYR A 152 -11.16 9.69 8.60
CA TYR A 152 -11.51 9.73 7.17
C TYR A 152 -13.01 9.41 7.01
N PRO A 153 -13.72 10.13 6.12
CA PRO A 153 -15.10 9.78 5.79
C PRO A 153 -15.15 8.48 5.00
N ASP A 154 -16.36 7.95 4.83
CA ASP A 154 -16.63 6.94 3.81
C ASP A 154 -16.35 7.52 2.41
N PHE A 155 -15.92 6.65 1.50
CA PHE A 155 -15.61 6.99 0.13
C PHE A 155 -16.86 7.49 -0.59
N LYS A 156 -16.81 8.75 -1.03
CA LYS A 156 -17.84 9.35 -1.86
C LYS A 156 -17.47 9.15 -3.32
N SER A 157 -18.31 8.39 -4.02
CA SER A 157 -18.28 8.35 -5.48
C SER A 157 -18.90 9.65 -6.00
N SER A 158 -18.10 10.71 -6.11
CA SER A 158 -18.46 11.93 -6.85
C SER A 158 -17.97 11.84 -8.29
#